data_AF-A0A949J198-F1
#
_entry.id   AF-A0A949J198-F1
#
_cell.length_a   1.000
_cell.length_b   1.000
_cell.length_c   1.000
_cell.angle_alpha   90.00
_cell.angle_beta   90.00
_cell.angle_gamma   90.00
#
_symmetry.space_group_name_H-M   'P 1'
#
loop_
_entity.id
_entity.type
_entity.pdbx_description
1 polymer ?
#
loop_
_entity_poly.entity_id
_entity_poly.type
_entity_poly.pdbx_seq_one_letter_code
_entity_poly.pdbx_strand_id
1 'polypeptide(L)'
;EKYVEYEKLYPAESLYEVVLVGSSEVSMLRKTHSHYFGIETYDSILQSLESSIAGFTRRIDLDVGARQILAKMARRRAWGTRPIKRDTLKNHFCRDILTFDSSFEAILAKGLLVQSGQAFSLNLQKKPEIEQYIG
;
A
#
# COMPACT_ATOMS: atom_id res chain seq x y z
N GLU A 1 -32.81 -8.41 15.99
CA GLU A 1 -32.25 -8.24 17.35
C GLU A 1 -30.91 -7.49 17.37
N LYS A 2 -29.88 -7.88 16.60
CA LYS A 2 -28.56 -7.18 16.56
C LYS A 2 -28.56 -5.67 16.27
N TYR A 3 -29.49 -5.15 15.47
CA TYR A 3 -29.52 -3.71 15.13
C TYR A 3 -29.75 -2.81 16.36
N VAL A 4 -30.64 -3.23 17.26
CA VAL A 4 -30.99 -2.49 18.48
C VAL A 4 -29.82 -2.46 19.49
N GLU A 5 -28.92 -3.45 19.41
CA GLU A 5 -27.71 -3.47 20.23
C GLU A 5 -26.66 -2.47 19.73
N TYR A 6 -26.50 -2.31 18.41
CA TYR A 6 -25.54 -1.36 17.83
C TYR A 6 -25.96 0.10 17.99
N GLU A 7 -27.26 0.40 17.96
CA GLU A 7 -27.78 1.75 18.21
C GLU A 7 -27.44 2.25 19.63
N LYS A 8 -27.37 1.33 20.62
CA LYS A 8 -26.95 1.66 21.99
C LYS A 8 -25.44 1.88 22.15
N LEU A 9 -24.64 1.25 21.29
CA LEU A 9 -23.17 1.35 21.32
C LEU A 9 -22.66 2.65 20.68
N TYR A 10 -23.47 3.29 19.83
CA TYR A 10 -23.13 4.54 19.15
C TYR A 10 -24.24 5.57 19.36
N PRO A 11 -24.27 6.27 20.52
CA PRO A 11 -25.26 7.30 20.79
C PRO A 11 -25.16 8.44 19.77
N ALA A 12 -26.29 9.06 19.40
CA ALA A 12 -26.38 10.12 18.38
C ALA A 12 -25.44 11.32 18.63
N GLU A 13 -25.02 11.52 19.88
CA GLU A 13 -24.05 12.52 20.31
C GLU A 13 -22.62 12.27 19.77
N SER A 14 -22.33 11.05 19.31
CA SER A 14 -21.02 10.64 18.79
C SER A 14 -20.83 10.95 17.30
N LEU A 15 -21.77 11.64 16.64
CA LEU A 15 -21.75 11.96 15.20
C LEU A 15 -21.68 10.74 14.26
N TYR A 16 -22.03 9.55 14.76
CA TYR A 16 -22.10 8.33 13.95
C TYR A 16 -23.57 7.93 13.76
N GLU A 17 -23.92 7.53 12.54
CA GLU A 17 -25.24 6.98 12.20
C GLU A 17 -25.10 5.48 11.90
N VAL A 18 -25.90 4.66 12.59
CA VAL A 18 -25.93 3.21 12.41
C VAL A 18 -27.07 2.88 11.44
N VAL A 19 -26.74 2.25 10.31
CA VAL A 19 -27.71 1.93 9.25
C VAL A 19 -27.75 0.42 9.00
N LEU A 20 -28.95 -0.13 8.84
CA LEU A 20 -29.17 -1.56 8.61
C LEU A 20 -29.01 -1.88 7.11
N VAL A 21 -28.02 -2.70 6.76
CA VAL A 21 -27.76 -3.08 5.37
C VAL A 21 -28.22 -4.53 5.13
N GLY A 22 -29.30 -4.70 4.38
CA GLY A 22 -29.78 -6.00 3.93
C GLY A 22 -28.99 -6.51 2.73
N SER A 23 -28.14 -7.52 2.95
CA SER A 23 -27.45 -8.41 2.00
C SER A 23 -27.02 -7.86 0.62
N SER A 24 -26.71 -6.57 0.52
CA SER A 24 -26.14 -5.95 -0.68
C SER A 24 -24.77 -5.41 -0.34
N GLU A 25 -23.83 -5.70 -1.22
CA GLU A 25 -22.41 -5.41 -1.10
C GLU A 25 -22.17 -3.95 -0.67
N VAL A 26 -21.28 -3.74 0.31
CA VAL A 26 -20.98 -2.43 0.96
C VAL A 26 -20.62 -1.33 -0.06
N SER A 27 -20.19 -1.74 -1.25
CA SER A 27 -19.93 -0.89 -2.42
C SER A 27 -21.15 -0.04 -2.86
N MET A 28 -22.39 -0.50 -2.63
CA MET A 28 -23.61 0.22 -3.01
C MET A 28 -23.94 1.41 -2.10
N LEU A 29 -23.46 1.39 -0.84
CA LEU A 29 -23.80 2.41 0.18
C LEU A 29 -23.18 3.79 -0.14
N ARG A 30 -22.01 3.81 -0.80
CA ARG A 30 -21.36 5.06 -1.26
C ARG A 30 -22.11 5.76 -2.39
N LYS A 31 -22.90 5.03 -3.19
CA LYS A 31 -23.59 5.60 -4.36
C LYS A 31 -24.84 6.39 -3.98
N THR A 32 -25.61 5.91 -3.02
CA THR A 32 -26.88 6.55 -2.62
C THR A 32 -26.70 7.76 -1.70
N HIS A 33 -25.60 7.83 -0.93
CA HIS A 33 -25.31 8.99 -0.06
C HIS A 33 -24.81 10.23 -0.82
N SER A 34 -24.44 10.15 -2.10
CA SER A 34 -23.94 11.32 -2.84
C SER A 34 -25.00 12.42 -2.99
N HIS A 35 -26.28 12.06 -2.95
CA HIS A 35 -27.40 12.99 -3.17
C HIS A 35 -27.72 13.84 -1.93
N TYR A 36 -27.44 13.35 -0.72
CA TYR A 36 -27.83 14.03 0.54
C TYR A 36 -26.83 15.09 1.02
N PHE A 37 -25.61 15.13 0.44
CA PHE A 37 -24.53 16.01 0.92
C PHE A 37 -24.22 17.21 0.02
N GLY A 38 -24.92 17.41 -1.10
CA GLY A 38 -24.87 18.67 -1.87
C GLY A 38 -23.46 19.17 -2.23
N ILE A 39 -22.51 18.26 -2.51
CA ILE A 39 -21.12 18.64 -2.74
C ILE A 39 -20.92 18.93 -4.24
N GLU A 40 -20.96 20.20 -4.64
CA GLU A 40 -20.73 20.65 -6.04
C GLU A 40 -19.27 20.53 -6.54
N THR A 41 -18.42 19.76 -5.86
CA THR A 41 -16.97 19.67 -6.17
C THR A 41 -16.50 18.23 -6.42
N TYR A 42 -17.33 17.41 -7.06
CA TYR A 42 -17.00 15.99 -7.32
C TYR A 42 -15.87 15.78 -8.33
N ASP A 43 -15.68 16.62 -9.35
CA ASP A 43 -14.69 16.34 -10.41
C ASP A 43 -13.25 16.32 -9.88
N SER A 44 -12.89 17.28 -9.02
CA SER A 44 -11.53 17.35 -8.45
C SER A 44 -11.30 16.27 -7.39
N ILE A 45 -12.33 15.92 -6.61
CA ILE A 45 -12.24 14.86 -5.61
C ILE A 45 -12.20 13.48 -6.29
N LEU A 46 -12.98 13.24 -7.34
CA LEU A 46 -12.96 11.98 -8.08
C LEU A 46 -11.65 11.80 -8.83
N GLN A 47 -11.10 12.82 -9.48
CA GLN A 47 -9.77 12.73 -10.09
C GLN A 47 -8.69 12.47 -9.03
N SER A 48 -8.74 13.15 -7.88
CA SER A 48 -7.81 12.91 -6.77
C SER A 48 -7.97 11.50 -6.18
N LEU A 49 -9.20 10.99 -6.09
CA LEU A 49 -9.49 9.67 -5.56
C LEU A 49 -9.13 8.57 -6.57
N GLU A 50 -9.36 8.74 -7.87
CA GLU A 50 -8.89 7.83 -8.92
C GLU A 50 -7.36 7.82 -9.00
N SER A 51 -6.71 8.99 -8.90
CA SER A 51 -5.24 9.10 -8.81
C SER A 51 -4.72 8.39 -7.56
N SER A 52 -5.40 8.56 -6.43
CA SER A 52 -5.07 7.91 -5.16
C SER A 52 -5.32 6.40 -5.25
N ILE A 53 -6.44 5.96 -5.82
CA ILE A 53 -6.79 4.55 -6.01
C ILE A 53 -5.78 3.89 -6.94
N ALA A 54 -5.44 4.48 -8.09
CA ALA A 54 -4.40 3.95 -8.96
C ALA A 54 -3.03 3.85 -8.25
N GLY A 55 -2.69 4.83 -7.40
CA GLY A 55 -1.53 4.78 -6.52
C GLY A 55 -1.61 3.69 -5.44
N PHE A 56 -2.80 3.45 -4.87
CA PHE A 56 -3.07 2.36 -3.93
C PHE A 56 -2.99 0.99 -4.62
N THR A 57 -3.54 0.82 -5.82
CA THR A 57 -3.49 -0.44 -6.59
C THR A 57 -2.06 -0.81 -6.94
N ARG A 58 -1.21 0.17 -7.32
CA ARG A 58 0.23 -0.07 -7.49
C ARG A 58 0.89 -0.46 -6.17
N ARG A 59 0.56 0.18 -5.04
CA ARG A 59 1.10 -0.15 -3.71
C ARG A 59 0.63 -1.51 -3.15
N ILE A 60 -0.46 -2.08 -3.66
CA ILE A 60 -0.98 -3.41 -3.27
C ILE A 60 -0.16 -4.55 -3.88
N ASP A 61 0.58 -4.30 -4.96
CA ASP A 61 1.32 -5.31 -5.72
C ASP A 61 2.63 -5.76 -5.06
N LEU A 62 3.05 -5.08 -3.98
CA LEU A 62 4.17 -5.49 -3.13
C LEU A 62 3.74 -5.54 -1.67
N ASP A 63 4.09 -6.64 -1.01
CA ASP A 63 3.83 -6.81 0.41
C ASP A 63 4.62 -5.81 1.25
N VAL A 64 4.29 -5.73 2.54
CA VAL A 64 4.94 -4.79 3.47
C VAL A 64 6.44 -5.10 3.59
N GLY A 65 6.84 -6.37 3.57
CA GLY A 65 8.24 -6.77 3.62
C GLY A 65 9.03 -6.27 2.41
N ALA A 66 8.48 -6.39 1.20
CA ALA A 66 9.15 -5.92 -0.01
C ALA A 66 9.40 -4.40 0.01
N ARG A 67 8.40 -3.63 0.45
CA ARG A 67 8.55 -2.17 0.59
C ARG A 67 9.61 -1.79 1.62
N GLN A 68 9.69 -2.51 2.74
CA GLN A 68 10.71 -2.30 3.75
C GLN A 68 12.12 -2.63 3.23
N ILE A 69 12.29 -3.70 2.44
CA ILE A 69 13.56 -4.04 1.78
C ILE A 69 14.00 -2.91 0.84
N LEU A 70 13.10 -2.48 -0.06
CA LEU A 70 13.37 -1.39 -1.00
C LEU A 70 13.74 -0.09 -0.28
N ALA A 71 12.99 0.27 0.77
CA ALA A 71 13.26 1.45 1.58
C ALA A 71 14.64 1.39 2.27
N LYS A 72 15.01 0.24 2.83
CA LYS A 72 16.33 0.04 3.47
C LYS A 72 17.47 0.17 2.46
N MET A 73 17.31 -0.40 1.26
CA MET A 73 18.30 -0.28 0.19
C MET A 73 18.43 1.16 -0.33
N ALA A 74 17.31 1.86 -0.50
CA ALA A 74 17.29 3.25 -0.96
C ALA A 74 17.96 4.20 0.03
N ARG A 75 17.68 4.07 1.34
CA ARG A 75 18.33 4.84 2.40
C ARG A 75 19.85 4.64 2.42
N ARG A 76 20.34 3.45 2.06
CA ARG A 76 21.76 3.14 1.94
C ARG A 76 22.38 3.56 0.60
N ARG A 77 21.61 4.20 -0.28
CA ARG A 77 22.02 4.61 -1.63
C ARG A 77 22.56 3.42 -2.45
N ALA A 78 21.97 2.24 -2.27
CA ALA A 78 22.35 1.00 -2.95
C ALA A 78 21.84 0.97 -4.40
N TRP A 79 22.10 2.02 -5.17
CA TRP A 79 21.67 2.17 -6.56
C TRP A 79 22.82 1.78 -7.49
N GLY A 80 22.59 0.86 -8.43
CA GLY A 80 23.56 0.47 -9.47
C GLY A 80 24.91 -0.03 -8.93
N THR A 81 25.83 0.91 -8.65
CA THR A 81 27.25 0.71 -8.32
C THR A 81 27.54 0.26 -6.88
N ARG A 82 26.52 0.22 -6.02
CA ARG A 82 26.66 -0.19 -4.60
C ARG A 82 25.81 -1.42 -4.29
N PRO A 83 26.15 -2.60 -4.85
CA PRO A 83 25.37 -3.80 -4.62
C PRO A 83 25.61 -4.37 -3.21
N ILE A 84 24.55 -4.88 -2.60
CA ILE A 84 24.56 -5.47 -1.25
C ILE A 84 24.25 -6.97 -1.37
N LYS A 85 25.03 -7.82 -0.70
CA LYS A 85 24.78 -9.27 -0.68
C LYS A 85 23.42 -9.59 -0.06
N ARG A 86 22.74 -10.62 -0.59
CA ARG A 86 21.45 -11.10 -0.04
C ARG A 86 21.56 -11.45 1.43
N ASP A 87 22.63 -12.14 1.85
CA ASP A 87 22.85 -12.48 3.26
C ASP A 87 22.99 -11.25 4.14
N THR A 88 23.66 -10.20 3.64
CA THR A 88 23.78 -8.94 4.38
C THR A 88 22.44 -8.23 4.52
N LEU A 89 21.61 -8.27 3.47
CA LEU A 89 20.24 -7.76 3.54
C LEU A 89 19.43 -8.54 4.57
N LYS A 90 19.40 -9.87 4.48
CA LYS A 90 18.60 -10.76 5.33
C LYS A 90 19.04 -10.70 6.81
N ASN A 91 20.34 -10.82 7.07
CA ASN A 91 20.84 -11.03 8.43
C ASN A 91 21.14 -9.72 9.18
N HIS A 92 21.40 -8.62 8.46
CA HIS A 92 21.77 -7.34 9.10
C HIS A 92 20.76 -6.22 8.86
N PHE A 93 20.30 -6.00 7.63
CA PHE A 93 19.51 -4.81 7.31
C PHE A 93 18.00 -5.00 7.41
N CYS A 94 17.55 -6.24 7.20
CA CYS A 94 16.15 -6.66 7.13
C CYS A 94 15.87 -7.86 8.06
N ARG A 95 16.62 -7.98 9.16
CA ARG A 95 16.51 -9.09 10.12
C ARG A 95 15.10 -9.26 10.69
N ASP A 96 14.37 -8.16 10.84
CA ASP A 96 13.03 -8.14 11.43
C ASP A 96 11.92 -8.45 10.40
N ILE A 97 12.27 -8.68 9.13
CA ILE A 97 11.32 -8.96 8.07
C ILE A 97 11.09 -10.47 7.97
N LEU A 98 9.99 -10.94 8.55
CA LEU A 98 9.61 -12.36 8.54
C LEU A 98 9.39 -12.91 7.11
N THR A 99 8.86 -12.09 6.21
CA THR A 99 8.58 -12.46 4.81
C THR A 99 9.75 -12.21 3.86
N PHE A 100 10.98 -12.03 4.40
CA PHE A 100 12.13 -11.57 3.60
C PHE A 100 12.31 -12.36 2.30
N ASP A 101 12.32 -13.69 2.35
CA ASP A 101 12.57 -14.51 1.16
C ASP A 101 11.47 -14.35 0.11
N SER A 102 10.19 -14.47 0.48
CA SER A 102 9.07 -14.29 -0.46
C SER A 102 9.00 -12.87 -1.02
N SER A 103 9.24 -11.86 -0.19
CA SER A 103 9.27 -10.45 -0.60
C SER A 103 10.42 -10.17 -1.55
N PHE A 104 11.60 -10.74 -1.27
CA PHE A 104 12.80 -10.54 -2.08
C PHE A 104 12.63 -11.15 -3.48
N GLU A 105 12.06 -12.35 -3.58
CA GLU A 105 11.72 -12.97 -4.87
C GLU A 105 10.68 -12.14 -5.64
N ALA A 106 9.67 -11.58 -4.97
CA ALA A 106 8.68 -10.71 -5.61
C ALA A 106 9.32 -9.44 -6.20
N ILE A 107 10.27 -8.83 -5.48
CA ILE A 107 11.02 -7.66 -5.97
C ILE A 107 11.88 -8.04 -7.19
N LEU A 108 12.53 -9.21 -7.16
CA LEU A 108 13.33 -9.72 -8.28
C LEU A 108 12.49 -10.02 -9.51
N ALA A 109 11.35 -10.69 -9.34
CA ALA A 109 10.43 -11.01 -10.42
C ALA A 109 9.91 -9.75 -11.13
N LYS A 110 9.74 -8.64 -10.39
CA LYS A 110 9.39 -7.33 -10.96
C LYS A 110 10.56 -6.57 -11.58
N GLY A 111 11.80 -7.08 -11.48
CA GLY A 111 13.00 -6.45 -12.03
C GLY A 111 13.40 -5.15 -11.33
N LEU A 112 12.96 -4.94 -10.10
CA LEU A 112 13.28 -3.74 -9.29
C LEU A 112 14.70 -3.79 -8.71
N LEU A 113 15.30 -4.99 -8.67
CA LEU A 113 16.69 -5.22 -8.30
C LEU A 113 17.50 -5.66 -9.52
N VAL A 114 18.76 -5.23 -9.56
CA VAL A 114 19.77 -5.68 -10.53
C VAL A 114 20.77 -6.54 -9.78
N GLN A 115 21.02 -7.72 -10.33
CA GLN A 115 22.00 -8.66 -9.78
C GLN A 115 23.39 -8.37 -10.37
N SER A 116 24.39 -8.29 -9.49
CA SER A 116 25.81 -8.23 -9.83
C SER A 116 26.52 -9.34 -9.05
N GLY A 117 26.65 -10.51 -9.68
CA GLY A 117 27.14 -11.73 -9.02
C GLY A 117 26.21 -12.19 -7.88
N GLN A 118 26.71 -12.17 -6.64
CA GLN A 118 25.94 -12.52 -5.43
C GLN A 118 25.33 -11.31 -4.70
N ALA A 119 25.49 -10.11 -5.26
CA ALA A 119 25.04 -8.87 -4.65
C ALA A 119 23.97 -8.18 -5.51
N PHE A 120 23.11 -7.41 -4.87
CA PHE A 120 21.92 -6.80 -5.47
C PHE A 120 21.92 -5.29 -5.22
N SER A 121 21.60 -4.53 -6.26
CA SER A 121 21.39 -3.09 -6.17
C SER A 121 20.02 -2.72 -6.73
N LEU A 122 19.51 -1.56 -6.35
CA LEU A 122 18.27 -1.02 -6.90
C LEU A 122 18.47 -0.66 -8.38
N ASN A 123 17.48 -0.99 -9.18
CA ASN A 123 17.48 -0.72 -10.61
C ASN A 123 17.31 0.79 -10.88
N LEU A 124 18.32 1.41 -11.48
CA LEU A 124 18.31 2.83 -11.84
C LEU A 124 17.24 3.16 -12.88
N GLN A 125 16.96 2.24 -13.81
CA GLN A 125 15.94 2.46 -14.85
C GLN A 125 14.52 2.48 -14.26
N LYS A 126 14.32 1.80 -13.14
CA LYS A 126 13.05 1.72 -12.41
C LYS A 126 13.01 2.60 -11.17
N LYS A 127 13.95 3.54 -11.04
CA LYS A 127 13.99 4.48 -9.92
C LYS A 127 12.64 5.17 -9.62
N PRO A 128 11.92 5.77 -10.59
CA PRO A 128 10.63 6.41 -10.31
C PRO A 128 9.56 5.42 -9.84
N GLU A 129 9.62 4.16 -10.31
CA GLU A 129 8.72 3.09 -9.88
C GLU A 129 9.02 2.68 -8.43
N ILE A 130 10.30 2.48 -8.11
CA ILE A 130 10.79 2.12 -6.77
C ILE A 130 10.44 3.21 -5.75
N GLU A 131 10.56 4.48 -6.12
CA GLU A 131 10.22 5.61 -5.24
C GLU A 131 8.73 5.61 -4.89
N GLN A 132 7.82 5.30 -5.83
CA GLN A 132 6.36 5.18 -5.55
C GLN A 132 6.03 4.11 -4.49
N TYR A 133 6.84 3.06 -4.38
CA TYR A 133 6.66 2.00 -3.38
C TYR A 133 7.20 2.38 -1.99
N ILE A 134 8.18 3.28 -1.92
CA ILE A 134 8.87 3.66 -0.68
C ILE A 134 8.21 4.88 -0.03
N GLY A 135 7.64 5.80 -0.82
CA GLY A 135 7.00 7.03 -0.33
C GLY A 135 6.46 7.85 -1.49
#